data_AF-A0A942MUA5-F1
#
_entry.id   AF-A0A942MUA5-F1
#
_cell.length_a   1.000
_cell.length_b   1.000
_cell.length_c   1.000
_cell.angle_alpha   90.00
_cell.angle_beta   90.00
_cell.angle_gamma   90.00
#
_symmetry.space_group_name_H-M   'P 1'
#
loop_
_entity.id
_entity.type
_entity.pdbx_description
1 polymer ?
#
loop_
_entity_poly.entity_id
_entity_poly.type
_entity_poly.pdbx_seq_one_letter_code
_entity_poly.pdbx_strand_id
1 'polypeptide(L)'
;MNLQDDIRFNYPLPLRQVYIKILNSENPIECNINIGNLFEITLKYLAIVSLVEYLSGKQKDLSVQELLKPLFGNISFGHWVSILRACHNFNIKHKQTILPSDYFSETKQHIEIIYAYTLLSR
;
A
#
# COMPACT_ATOMS: atom_id res chain seq x y z
N MET A 1 0.01 -8.91 -22.29
CA MET A 1 1.30 -8.94 -21.57
C MET A 1 1.12 -9.85 -20.36
N ASN A 2 2.09 -10.71 -20.03
CA ASN A 2 1.99 -11.53 -18.81
C ASN A 2 2.06 -10.60 -17.58
N LEU A 3 1.24 -10.86 -16.56
CA LEU A 3 1.23 -10.11 -15.29
C LEU A 3 2.65 -10.01 -14.69
N GLN A 4 3.46 -11.06 -14.83
CA GLN A 4 4.84 -11.06 -14.35
C GLN A 4 5.72 -10.02 -15.07
N ASP A 5 5.54 -9.85 -16.37
CA ASP A 5 6.29 -8.85 -17.14
C ASP A 5 5.82 -7.44 -16.80
N ASP A 6 4.51 -7.26 -16.58
CA ASP A 6 3.95 -5.98 -16.16
C ASP A 6 4.52 -5.50 -14.82
N ILE A 7 4.58 -6.39 -13.82
CA ILE A 7 5.16 -6.07 -12.51
C ILE A 7 6.67 -5.82 -12.61
N ARG A 8 7.38 -6.49 -13.53
CA ARG A 8 8.82 -6.30 -13.70
C ARG A 8 9.17 -4.96 -14.36
N PHE A 9 8.35 -4.47 -15.28
CA PHE A 9 8.70 -3.28 -16.06
C PHE A 9 7.98 -2.02 -15.61
N ASN A 10 6.75 -2.12 -15.11
CA ASN A 10 5.89 -0.96 -14.89
C ASN A 10 5.63 -0.62 -13.41
N TYR A 11 5.87 -1.56 -12.49
CA TYR A 11 5.62 -1.30 -11.07
C TYR A 11 6.79 -0.55 -10.40
N PRO A 12 6.51 0.24 -9.35
CA PRO A 12 7.53 0.91 -8.55
C PRO A 12 8.60 -0.07 -8.05
N LEU A 13 9.86 0.37 -8.08
CA LEU A 13 11.04 -0.44 -7.74
C LEU A 13 10.88 -1.24 -6.42
N PRO A 14 10.40 -0.67 -5.30
CA PRO A 14 10.27 -1.41 -4.05
C PRO A 14 9.29 -2.58 -4.13
N LEU A 15 8.16 -2.40 -4.82
CA LEU A 15 7.14 -3.44 -5.01
C LEU A 15 7.66 -4.54 -5.93
N ARG A 16 8.31 -4.14 -7.02
CA ARG A 16 8.94 -5.07 -7.95
C ARG A 16 9.97 -5.96 -7.26
N GLN A 17 10.84 -5.38 -6.44
CA GLN A 17 11.90 -6.14 -5.76
C GLN A 17 11.33 -7.22 -4.85
N VAL A 18 10.28 -6.93 -4.09
CA VAL A 18 9.66 -7.93 -3.20
C VAL A 18 8.86 -8.96 -3.98
N TYR A 19 8.19 -8.56 -5.05
CA TYR A 19 7.53 -9.52 -5.94
C TYR A 19 8.54 -10.52 -6.55
N ILE A 20 9.72 -10.06 -6.99
CA ILE A 20 10.78 -10.94 -7.48
C ILE A 20 11.25 -11.90 -6.38
N LYS A 21 11.38 -11.44 -5.13
CA LYS A 21 11.74 -12.30 -3.99
C LYS A 21 10.70 -13.39 -3.75
N ILE A 22 9.40 -13.07 -3.83
CA ILE A 22 8.32 -14.06 -3.73
C ILE A 22 8.47 -15.13 -4.82
N LEU A 23 8.64 -14.71 -6.08
CA LEU A 23 8.78 -15.64 -7.21
C LEU A 23 10.00 -16.56 -7.10
N ASN A 24 11.07 -16.09 -6.47
CA ASN A 24 12.31 -16.85 -6.30
C ASN A 24 12.39 -17.57 -4.94
N SER A 25 11.35 -17.50 -4.10
CA SER A 25 11.36 -18.15 -2.79
C SER A 25 11.19 -19.66 -2.96
N GLU A 26 12.23 -20.43 -2.64
CA GLU A 26 12.18 -21.90 -2.69
C GLU A 26 11.52 -22.49 -1.43
N ASN A 27 11.54 -21.74 -0.33
CA ASN A 27 10.97 -22.14 0.96
C ASN A 27 9.59 -21.49 1.19
N PRO A 28 8.54 -22.28 1.52
CA PRO A 28 7.21 -21.75 1.84
C PRO A 28 7.19 -20.71 2.98
N ILE A 29 8.05 -20.86 3.99
CA ILE A 29 8.16 -19.90 5.11
C ILE A 29 8.68 -18.56 4.60
N GLU A 30 9.72 -18.60 3.77
CA GLU A 30 10.30 -17.40 3.15
C GLU A 30 9.30 -16.71 2.21
N CYS A 31 8.58 -17.51 1.40
CA CYS A 31 7.51 -17.02 0.55
C CYS A 31 6.46 -16.25 1.37
N ASN A 32 5.99 -16.82 2.48
CA ASN A 32 5.00 -16.18 3.35
C ASN A 32 5.52 -14.88 3.98
N ILE A 33 6.78 -14.86 4.44
CA ILE A 33 7.43 -13.64 4.93
C ILE A 33 7.47 -12.57 3.83
N ASN A 34 7.85 -12.94 2.61
CA ASN A 34 7.93 -12.03 1.48
C ASN A 34 6.55 -11.51 1.04
N ILE A 35 5.49 -12.32 1.17
CA ILE A 35 4.11 -11.86 0.98
C ILE A 35 3.75 -10.80 2.02
N GLY A 36 4.07 -11.02 3.30
CA GLY A 36 3.88 -10.01 4.35
C GLY A 36 4.63 -8.71 4.06
N ASN A 37 5.88 -8.81 3.62
CA ASN A 37 6.69 -7.67 3.19
C ASN A 37 6.05 -6.92 2.01
N LEU A 38 5.47 -7.65 1.05
CA LEU A 38 4.80 -7.04 -0.10
C LEU A 38 3.59 -6.22 0.35
N PHE A 39 2.78 -6.74 1.27
CA PHE A 39 1.66 -6.00 1.85
C PHE A 39 2.14 -4.72 2.55
N GLU A 40 3.18 -4.82 3.38
CA GLU A 40 3.72 -3.67 4.10
C GLU A 40 4.29 -2.60 3.17
N ILE A 41 5.05 -2.99 2.16
CA ILE A 41 5.62 -2.03 1.21
C ILE A 41 4.54 -1.41 0.34
N THR A 42 3.52 -2.18 -0.05
CA THR A 42 2.35 -1.65 -0.78
C THR A 42 1.63 -0.60 0.04
N LEU A 43 1.33 -0.89 1.31
CA LEU A 43 0.70 0.06 2.21
C LEU A 43 1.53 1.35 2.34
N LYS A 44 2.83 1.22 2.62
CA LYS A 44 3.74 2.36 2.78
C LYS A 44 3.83 3.19 1.50
N TYR A 45 3.95 2.54 0.35
CA TYR A 45 3.99 3.21 -0.95
C TYR A 45 2.74 4.05 -1.17
N LEU A 46 1.56 3.47 -0.97
CA LEU A 46 0.29 4.19 -1.10
C LEU A 46 0.17 5.33 -0.10
N ALA A 47 0.55 5.08 1.15
CA ALA A 47 0.54 6.10 2.20
C ALA A 47 1.40 7.31 1.82
N ILE A 48 2.58 7.06 1.25
CA ILE A 48 3.47 8.11 0.74
C ILE A 48 2.84 8.86 -0.43
N VAL A 49 2.24 8.15 -1.40
CA VAL A 49 1.53 8.79 -2.52
C VAL A 49 0.44 9.74 -2.01
N SER A 50 -0.46 9.25 -1.15
CA SER A 50 -1.52 10.10 -0.58
C SER A 50 -0.98 11.23 0.30
N LEU A 51 0.11 11.00 1.02
CA LEU A 51 0.77 12.05 1.79
C LEU A 51 1.35 13.14 0.89
N VAL A 52 2.00 12.79 -0.21
CA VAL A 52 2.55 13.75 -1.18
C VAL A 52 1.44 14.59 -1.80
N GLU A 53 0.32 13.98 -2.18
CA GLU A 53 -0.89 14.69 -2.64
C GLU A 53 -1.40 15.68 -1.59
N TYR A 54 -1.52 15.24 -0.33
CA TYR A 54 -1.94 16.09 0.78
C TYR A 54 -0.99 17.28 1.01
N LEU A 55 0.32 17.03 0.97
CA LEU A 55 1.34 18.05 1.16
C LEU A 55 1.37 19.05 0.00
N SER A 56 1.10 18.60 -1.22
CA SER A 56 1.04 19.45 -2.43
C SER A 56 -0.21 20.34 -2.48
N GLY A 57 -1.29 19.95 -1.79
CA GLY A 57 -2.51 20.75 -1.69
C GLY A 57 -2.33 22.05 -0.90
N LYS A 58 -3.08 23.09 -1.28
CA LYS A 58 -3.09 24.39 -0.56
C LYS A 58 -3.81 24.33 0.79
N GLN A 59 -4.82 23.46 0.88
CA GLN A 59 -5.60 23.29 2.09
C GLN A 59 -4.89 22.31 3.03
N LYS A 60 -5.01 22.52 4.33
CA LYS A 60 -4.43 21.67 5.37
C LYS A 60 -5.48 21.31 6.39
N ASP A 61 -5.37 20.11 6.94
CA ASP A 61 -6.22 19.61 8.02
C ASP A 61 -5.34 19.38 9.26
N LEU A 62 -5.72 19.99 10.37
CA LEU A 62 -4.97 19.89 11.63
C LEU A 62 -4.90 18.43 12.11
N SER A 63 -5.97 17.64 11.94
CA SER A 63 -5.99 16.23 12.35
C SER A 63 -4.98 15.38 11.55
N VAL A 64 -4.84 15.66 10.25
CA VAL A 64 -3.82 15.03 9.41
C VAL A 64 -2.44 15.48 9.85
N GLN A 65 -2.23 16.77 10.14
CA GLN A 65 -0.92 17.25 10.60
C GLN A 65 -0.47 16.63 11.93
N GLU A 66 -1.39 16.44 12.89
CA GLU A 66 -1.08 15.76 14.15
C GLU A 66 -0.60 14.32 13.92
N LEU A 67 -1.22 13.59 12.99
CA LEU A 67 -0.81 12.23 12.62
C LEU A 67 0.60 12.16 12.01
N LEU A 68 1.09 13.26 11.43
CA LEU A 68 2.40 13.33 10.80
C LEU A 68 3.53 13.68 11.77
N LYS A 69 3.22 14.23 12.95
CA LYS A 69 4.25 14.58 13.96
C LYS A 69 5.20 13.43 14.34
N PRO A 70 4.75 12.18 14.56
CA PRO A 70 5.64 11.08 14.92
C PRO A 70 6.41 10.48 13.73
N LEU A 71 6.38 11.08 12.52
CA LEU A 71 7.07 10.55 11.33
C LEU A 71 8.59 10.34 11.52
N PHE A 72 9.20 11.00 12.50
CA PHE A 72 10.63 10.93 12.79
C PHE A 72 11.04 9.78 13.73
N GLY A 73 10.17 8.80 13.98
CA GLY A 73 10.43 7.64 14.84
C GLY A 73 10.13 6.28 14.20
N ASN A 74 10.15 5.21 15.00
CA ASN A 74 9.69 3.88 14.57
C ASN A 74 8.17 3.88 14.41
N ILE A 75 7.71 4.17 13.20
CA ILE A 75 6.29 4.18 12.84
C ILE A 75 5.80 2.74 12.72
N SER A 76 4.77 2.40 13.50
CA SER A 76 4.11 1.10 13.41
C SER A 76 3.34 0.94 12.10
N PHE A 77 3.09 -0.31 11.69
CA PHE A 77 2.24 -0.62 10.54
C PHE A 77 0.85 0.02 10.66
N GLY A 78 0.23 -0.04 11.85
CA GLY A 78 -1.08 0.58 12.10
C GLY A 78 -1.08 2.10 11.91
N HIS A 79 0.04 2.76 12.24
CA HIS A 79 0.17 4.20 12.01
C HIS A 79 0.26 4.55 10.51
N TRP A 80 0.92 3.71 9.70
CA TRP A 80 0.90 3.85 8.24
C TRP A 80 -0.51 3.71 7.66
N VAL A 81 -1.34 2.79 8.19
CA VAL A 81 -2.76 2.67 7.81
C VAL A 81 -3.51 3.97 8.15
N SER A 82 -3.30 4.52 9.34
CA SER A 82 -3.92 5.77 9.77
C SER A 82 -3.52 6.95 8.88
N ILE A 83 -2.24 7.08 8.54
CA ILE A 83 -1.74 8.11 7.61
C ILE A 83 -2.43 7.99 6.25
N LEU A 84 -2.42 6.80 5.67
CA LEU A 84 -3.00 6.58 4.35
C LEU A 84 -4.50 6.93 4.35
N ARG A 85 -5.27 6.41 5.32
CA ARG A 85 -6.70 6.67 5.43
C ARG A 85 -6.99 8.16 5.59
N ALA A 86 -6.28 8.85 6.48
CA ALA A 86 -6.49 10.26 6.75
C ALA A 86 -6.15 11.13 5.53
N CYS A 87 -4.99 10.91 4.91
CA CYS A 87 -4.55 11.67 3.73
C CYS A 87 -5.46 11.40 2.53
N HIS A 88 -5.79 10.14 2.27
CA HIS A 88 -6.64 9.77 1.13
C HIS A 88 -8.06 10.29 1.27
N ASN A 89 -8.70 10.18 2.45
CA ASN A 89 -10.03 10.75 2.68
C ASN A 89 -10.04 12.27 2.49
N PHE A 90 -9.00 12.96 2.95
CA PHE A 90 -8.82 14.39 2.69
C PHE A 90 -8.71 14.64 1.18
N ASN A 91 -7.83 13.92 0.48
CA ASN A 91 -7.61 14.13 -0.94
C ASN A 91 -8.85 13.83 -1.80
N ILE A 92 -9.65 12.81 -1.44
CA ILE A 92 -10.96 12.53 -2.08
C ILE A 92 -11.89 13.74 -1.92
N LYS A 93 -12.06 14.21 -0.68
CA LYS A 93 -12.94 15.36 -0.38
C LYS A 93 -12.54 16.60 -1.18
N HIS A 94 -11.25 16.77 -1.45
CA HIS A 94 -10.68 17.88 -2.20
C HIS A 94 -10.43 17.58 -3.68
N LYS A 95 -10.86 16.41 -4.20
CA LYS A 95 -10.72 15.98 -5.60
C LYS A 95 -9.29 16.07 -6.13
N GLN A 96 -8.31 15.71 -5.31
CA GLN A 96 -6.88 15.83 -5.61
C GLN A 96 -6.11 14.51 -5.50
N THR A 97 -6.81 13.37 -5.51
CA THR A 97 -6.18 12.05 -5.46
C THR A 97 -6.16 11.37 -6.82
N ILE A 98 -5.06 10.68 -7.12
CA ILE A 98 -4.93 9.75 -8.24
C ILE A 98 -5.45 8.36 -7.89
N LEU A 99 -5.66 8.08 -6.59
CA LEU A 99 -6.17 6.79 -6.13
C LEU A 99 -7.71 6.71 -6.33
N PRO A 100 -8.25 5.52 -6.66
CA PRO A 100 -9.69 5.33 -6.77
C PRO A 100 -10.44 5.70 -5.48
N SER A 101 -11.65 6.24 -5.60
CA SER A 101 -12.47 6.63 -4.44
C SER A 101 -12.95 5.44 -3.59
N ASP A 102 -12.98 4.25 -4.19
CA ASP A 102 -13.41 2.99 -3.62
C ASP A 102 -12.24 2.12 -3.14
N TYR A 103 -11.01 2.66 -3.13
CA TYR A 103 -9.80 1.91 -2.75
C TYR A 103 -9.88 1.23 -1.38
N PHE A 104 -10.58 1.86 -0.43
CA PHE A 104 -10.83 1.33 0.92
C PHE A 104 -12.25 0.85 1.16
N SER A 105 -13.09 0.84 0.14
CA SER A 105 -14.39 0.23 0.26
C SER A 105 -14.21 -1.26 0.56
N GLU A 106 -15.13 -1.85 1.32
CA GLU A 106 -15.17 -3.30 1.48
C GLU A 106 -15.32 -3.94 0.10
N THR A 107 -14.20 -4.39 -0.48
CA THR A 107 -14.20 -5.08 -1.76
C THR A 107 -15.01 -6.35 -1.60
N LYS A 108 -16.15 -6.49 -2.30
CA LYS A 108 -16.95 -7.74 -2.37
C LYS A 108 -16.14 -9.00 -2.76
N GLN A 109 -14.89 -8.80 -3.15
CA GLN A 109 -13.89 -9.77 -3.56
C GLN A 109 -13.06 -10.35 -2.39
N HIS A 110 -13.48 -10.20 -1.13
CA HIS A 110 -12.78 -10.79 0.03
C HIS A 110 -12.47 -12.29 -0.19
N ILE A 111 -13.39 -13.01 -0.85
CA ILE A 111 -13.25 -14.42 -1.23
C ILE A 111 -12.09 -14.63 -2.20
N GLU A 112 -11.92 -13.74 -3.18
CA GLU A 112 -10.86 -13.82 -4.19
C GLU A 112 -9.48 -13.51 -3.59
N ILE A 113 -9.41 -12.58 -2.62
CA ILE A 113 -8.18 -12.30 -1.86
C ILE A 113 -7.78 -13.51 -0.99
N ILE A 114 -8.76 -14.12 -0.30
CA ILE A 114 -8.52 -15.35 0.49
C ILE A 114 -8.10 -16.51 -0.43
N TYR A 115 -8.71 -16.62 -1.61
CA TYR A 115 -8.37 -17.64 -2.60
C TYR A 115 -6.96 -17.44 -3.17
N ALA A 116 -6.58 -16.21 -3.50
CA ALA A 116 -5.23 -15.87 -3.93
C ALA A 116 -4.18 -16.16 -2.83
N TYR A 117 -4.49 -15.84 -1.58
CA TYR A 117 -3.62 -16.18 -0.45
C TYR A 117 -3.45 -17.68 -0.25
N THR A 118 -4.54 -18.45 -0.37
CA THR A 118 -4.47 -19.92 -0.27
C THR A 118 -3.78 -20.58 -1.45
N LEU A 119 -3.85 -20.01 -2.66
CA LEU A 119 -3.09 -20.48 -3.82
C LEU A 119 -1.58 -20.23 -3.67
N LEU A 120 -1.19 -19.12 -3.06
CA LEU A 120 0.23 -18.76 -2.86
C LEU A 120 0.88 -19.46 -1.65
N SER A 121 0.07 -20.09 -0.80
CA SER A 121 0.51 -20.77 0.44
C SER A 121 0.56 -22.30 0.31
N ARG A 122 0.45 -22.83 -0.92
CA ARG A 122 0.59 -24.26 -1.26
C ARG A 122 1.90 -24.50 -1.99
#